data_AF-A0A0E3SI66-F1
#
_entry.id   AF-A0A0E3SI66-F1
#
_cell.length_a   1.000
_cell.length_b   1.000
_cell.length_c   1.000
_cell.angle_alpha   90.00
_cell.angle_beta   90.00
_cell.angle_gamma   90.00
#
_symmetry.space_group_name_H-M   'P 1'
#
loop_
_entity.id
_entity.type
_entity.pdbx_description
1 polymer ?
#
loop_
_entity_poly.entity_id
_entity_poly.type
_entity_poly.pdbx_seq_one_letter_code
_entity_poly.pdbx_strand_id
1 'polypeptide(L)'
;MTDYQKYREEFESFLDEGGNIYIGSNFDEPPSYILFEMDETAYNEQLREYVDQKKEDFPQVVYDSFPAPIAYFYHQTERAYDNEQHRLQLLRSTWEALIYVLYGLVLGEVNVKGFSLNNVRIFDGQKIKQDHRGLMSDKLGWKVEAMEKIIEYDKQNQNELKISSCINTGTFELIKELNQGRNSFSHIAALSEQEAKERYDELSPKVLDLLFELDFLENVSLLRYVNNLGDIHKVRFNKFGGHSLQKQNYDITLSDPDLSLCTSILNNQCILIEFNSVFNVSPFIHFYHEGSQIKLCYFKKIDSAGNYLFELIGGTNREIAINPTHIPNCINVSLGALL
;
A
#
# COMPACT_ATOMS: atom_id res chain seq x y z
N MET A 1 -10.32 -4.07 -14.18
CA MET A 1 -9.95 -4.08 -15.61
C MET A 1 -8.55 -3.51 -15.68
N THR A 2 -7.58 -4.30 -16.15
CA THR A 2 -6.18 -3.87 -16.21
C THR A 2 -6.02 -2.70 -17.17
N ASP A 3 -5.38 -1.61 -16.74
CA ASP A 3 -5.04 -0.51 -17.65
C ASP A 3 -3.74 -0.83 -18.42
N TYR A 4 -3.89 -1.51 -19.56
CA TYR A 4 -2.75 -1.88 -20.42
C TYR A 4 -1.94 -0.67 -20.89
N GLN A 5 -2.57 0.51 -21.03
CA GLN A 5 -1.89 1.70 -21.55
C GLN A 5 -0.85 2.24 -20.57
N LYS A 6 -1.01 1.96 -19.27
CA LYS A 6 -0.01 2.27 -18.23
C LYS A 6 1.37 1.66 -18.54
N TYR A 7 1.40 0.49 -19.17
CA TYR A 7 2.64 -0.26 -19.44
C TYR A 7 3.22 0.01 -20.83
N ARG A 8 2.67 0.99 -21.57
CA ARG A 8 3.08 1.26 -22.94
C ARG A 8 4.56 1.63 -23.04
N GLU A 9 5.02 2.59 -22.26
CA GLU A 9 6.42 3.05 -22.28
C GLU A 9 7.41 1.92 -21.91
N GLU A 10 7.01 1.06 -20.98
CA GLU A 10 7.80 -0.10 -20.58
C GLU A 10 7.87 -1.16 -21.69
N PHE A 11 6.73 -1.45 -22.33
CA PHE A 11 6.64 -2.36 -23.46
C PHE A 11 7.44 -1.86 -24.66
N GLU A 12 7.36 -0.57 -24.97
CA GLU A 12 8.17 0.06 -26.02
C GLU A 12 9.66 -0.08 -25.70
N SER A 13 10.06 0.21 -24.45
CA SER A 13 11.44 0.02 -24.00
C SER A 13 11.93 -1.43 -24.11
N PHE A 14 11.04 -2.40 -23.85
CA PHE A 14 11.32 -3.82 -24.02
C PHE A 14 11.52 -4.21 -25.50
N LEU A 15 10.65 -3.74 -26.39
CA LEU A 15 10.80 -3.99 -27.84
C LEU A 15 12.07 -3.35 -28.41
N ASP A 16 12.42 -2.18 -27.90
CA ASP A 16 13.50 -1.34 -28.43
C ASP A 16 14.86 -1.62 -27.79
N GLU A 17 14.97 -2.62 -26.90
CA GLU A 17 16.23 -3.00 -26.23
C GLU A 17 17.33 -3.35 -27.25
N GLY A 18 16.95 -3.88 -28.42
CA GLY A 18 17.86 -4.18 -29.54
C GLY A 18 18.35 -2.97 -30.33
N GLY A 19 17.84 -1.77 -30.04
CA GLY A 19 18.08 -0.54 -30.78
C GLY A 19 17.28 -0.44 -32.09
N ASN A 20 17.57 0.60 -32.85
CA ASN A 20 16.81 0.92 -34.07
C ASN A 20 17.07 -0.06 -35.23
N ILE A 21 16.07 -0.18 -36.11
CA ILE A 21 16.18 -0.93 -37.36
C ILE A 21 16.63 0.01 -38.48
N TYR A 22 17.77 -0.33 -39.09
CA TYR A 22 18.35 0.44 -40.20
C TYR A 22 18.05 -0.19 -41.55
N ILE A 23 17.44 0.56 -42.47
CA ILE A 23 17.22 0.13 -43.87
C ILE A 23 17.76 1.19 -44.83
N GLY A 24 18.87 0.85 -45.49
CA GLY A 24 19.56 1.79 -46.37
C GLY A 24 20.13 2.98 -45.61
N SER A 25 20.04 4.18 -46.18
CA SER A 25 20.58 5.43 -45.60
C SER A 25 19.52 6.38 -45.03
N ASN A 26 18.23 6.08 -45.21
CA ASN A 26 17.14 7.02 -44.94
C ASN A 26 16.11 6.50 -43.92
N PHE A 27 16.26 5.29 -43.41
CA PHE A 27 15.33 4.69 -42.46
C PHE A 27 16.10 4.23 -41.21
N ASP A 28 15.72 4.81 -40.08
CA ASP A 28 16.31 4.61 -38.76
C ASP A 28 15.20 4.84 -37.74
N GLU A 29 14.48 3.77 -37.39
CA GLU A 29 13.33 3.84 -36.49
C GLU A 29 13.34 2.66 -35.50
N PRO A 30 12.81 2.83 -34.28
CA PRO A 30 12.73 1.77 -33.28
C PRO A 30 11.68 0.69 -33.64
N PRO A 31 11.89 -0.58 -33.24
CA PRO A 31 10.94 -1.67 -33.44
C PRO A 31 9.50 -1.36 -33.00
N SER A 32 9.34 -0.69 -31.87
CA SER A 32 8.04 -0.29 -31.31
C SER A 32 7.24 0.61 -32.27
N TYR A 33 7.89 1.64 -32.81
CA TYR A 33 7.31 2.55 -33.80
C TYR A 33 6.93 1.83 -35.08
N ILE A 34 7.82 0.95 -35.57
CA ILE A 34 7.57 0.16 -36.77
C ILE A 34 6.35 -0.73 -36.60
N LEU A 35 6.26 -1.45 -35.48
CA LEU A 35 5.13 -2.33 -35.18
C LEU A 35 3.83 -1.53 -35.10
N PHE A 36 3.85 -0.39 -34.41
CA PHE A 36 2.67 0.48 -34.26
C PHE A 36 2.17 1.02 -35.62
N GLU A 37 3.07 1.54 -36.46
CA GLU A 37 2.71 2.12 -37.76
C GLU A 37 2.31 1.06 -38.81
N MET A 38 2.94 -0.12 -38.77
CA MET A 38 2.64 -1.19 -39.72
C MET A 38 1.35 -1.94 -39.38
N ASP A 39 1.12 -2.23 -38.10
CA ASP A 39 -0.05 -2.97 -37.62
C ASP A 39 -0.37 -2.62 -36.17
N GLU A 40 -1.16 -1.55 -36.00
CA GLU A 40 -1.65 -1.12 -34.69
C GLU A 40 -2.46 -2.23 -33.97
N THR A 41 -3.11 -3.15 -34.70
CA THR A 41 -3.85 -4.26 -34.08
C THR A 41 -2.87 -5.26 -33.46
N ALA A 42 -1.86 -5.69 -34.21
CA ALA A 42 -0.82 -6.57 -33.70
C ALA A 42 -0.03 -5.92 -32.55
N TYR A 43 0.27 -4.62 -32.62
CA TYR A 43 0.88 -3.88 -31.51
C TYR A 43 0.05 -4.00 -30.23
N ASN A 44 -1.25 -3.74 -30.31
CA ASN A 44 -2.14 -3.78 -29.15
C ASN A 44 -2.34 -5.21 -28.62
N GLU A 45 -2.33 -6.23 -29.48
CA GLU A 45 -2.35 -7.64 -29.07
C GLU A 45 -1.07 -8.01 -28.33
N GLN A 46 0.10 -7.64 -28.86
CA GLN A 46 1.39 -7.89 -28.21
C GLN A 46 1.54 -7.14 -26.88
N LEU A 47 1.05 -5.90 -26.79
CA LEU A 47 1.01 -5.16 -25.52
C LEU A 47 0.15 -5.90 -24.47
N ARG A 48 -0.98 -6.49 -24.87
CA ARG A 48 -1.81 -7.29 -23.95
C ARG A 48 -1.09 -8.55 -23.49
N GLU A 49 -0.50 -9.30 -24.43
CA GLU A 49 0.28 -10.50 -24.12
C GLU A 49 1.44 -10.19 -23.16
N TYR A 50 2.16 -9.09 -23.39
CA TYR A 50 3.22 -8.61 -22.50
C TYR A 50 2.72 -8.36 -21.07
N VAL A 51 1.61 -7.62 -20.94
CA VAL A 51 1.04 -7.28 -19.63
C VAL A 51 0.46 -8.51 -18.93
N ASP A 52 -0.17 -9.43 -19.67
CA ASP A 52 -0.71 -10.68 -19.13
C ASP A 52 0.41 -11.57 -18.58
N GLN A 53 1.53 -11.70 -19.31
CA GLN A 53 2.71 -12.42 -18.82
C GLN A 53 3.29 -11.75 -17.57
N LYS A 54 3.45 -10.42 -17.60
CA LYS A 54 3.93 -9.66 -16.44
C LYS A 54 3.05 -9.87 -15.21
N LYS A 55 1.73 -9.95 -15.40
CA LYS A 55 0.76 -10.19 -14.35
C LYS A 55 0.82 -11.62 -13.79
N GLU A 56 1.10 -12.60 -14.64
CA GLU A 56 1.33 -13.99 -14.21
C GLU A 56 2.55 -14.10 -13.29
N ASP A 57 3.62 -13.35 -13.60
CA ASP A 57 4.87 -13.32 -12.81
C ASP A 57 4.79 -12.39 -11.59
N PHE A 58 3.78 -11.51 -11.54
CA PHE A 58 3.63 -10.48 -10.53
C PHE A 58 3.56 -10.96 -9.07
N PRO A 59 3.01 -12.14 -8.74
CA PRO A 59 3.03 -12.63 -7.36
C PRO A 59 4.43 -12.64 -6.73
N GLN A 60 5.48 -12.91 -7.52
CA GLN A 60 6.84 -12.89 -7.02
C GLN A 60 7.31 -11.47 -6.64
N VAL A 61 6.93 -10.47 -7.43
CA VAL A 61 7.16 -9.04 -7.11
C VAL A 61 6.50 -8.66 -5.79
N VAL A 62 5.27 -9.13 -5.56
CA VAL A 62 4.56 -8.91 -4.29
C VAL A 62 5.30 -9.57 -3.12
N TYR A 63 5.80 -10.80 -3.28
CA TYR A 63 6.50 -11.50 -2.20
C TYR A 63 7.83 -10.86 -1.80
N ASP A 64 8.50 -10.20 -2.74
CA ASP A 64 9.86 -9.71 -2.54
C ASP A 64 9.90 -8.23 -2.18
N SER A 65 9.06 -7.42 -2.83
CA SER A 65 9.22 -5.95 -2.82
C SER A 65 8.10 -5.19 -2.14
N PHE A 66 6.89 -5.76 -2.02
CA PHE A 66 5.77 -5.03 -1.42
C PHE A 66 5.97 -4.78 0.09
N PRO A 67 5.27 -3.80 0.68
CA PRO A 67 5.28 -3.57 2.13
C PRO A 67 4.97 -4.88 2.85
N ALA A 68 5.81 -5.23 3.84
CA ALA A 68 5.80 -6.54 4.46
C ALA A 68 4.42 -7.05 4.91
N PRO A 69 3.50 -6.20 5.43
CA PRO A 69 2.19 -6.69 5.81
C PRO A 69 1.34 -7.25 4.66
N ILE A 70 1.44 -6.67 3.46
CA ILE A 70 0.72 -7.14 2.26
C ILE A 70 1.39 -8.41 1.75
N ALA A 71 2.71 -8.34 1.55
CA ALA A 71 3.53 -9.44 1.04
C ALA A 71 3.41 -10.70 1.91
N TYR A 72 3.42 -10.53 3.24
CA TYR A 72 3.26 -11.62 4.20
C TYR A 72 1.95 -12.36 3.99
N PHE A 73 0.80 -11.67 4.08
CA PHE A 73 -0.48 -12.36 3.96
C PHE A 73 -0.67 -12.97 2.58
N TYR A 74 -0.25 -12.29 1.51
CA TYR A 74 -0.38 -12.83 0.16
C TYR A 74 0.47 -14.10 -0.03
N HIS A 75 1.70 -14.11 0.47
CA HIS A 75 2.55 -15.29 0.44
C HIS A 75 1.96 -16.46 1.26
N GLN A 76 1.43 -16.17 2.46
CA GLN A 76 0.80 -17.21 3.29
C GLN A 76 -0.44 -17.80 2.60
N THR A 77 -1.24 -17.00 1.89
CA THR A 77 -2.38 -17.47 1.09
C THR A 77 -1.98 -18.56 0.09
N GLU A 78 -0.80 -18.45 -0.52
CA GLU A 78 -0.37 -19.40 -1.55
C GLU A 78 0.47 -20.55 -0.99
N ARG A 79 1.15 -20.36 0.15
CA ARG A 79 2.19 -21.30 0.59
C ARG A 79 2.04 -21.82 2.03
N ALA A 80 1.14 -21.29 2.83
CA ALA A 80 1.05 -21.61 4.25
C ALA A 80 -0.38 -21.54 4.81
N TYR A 81 -1.32 -22.20 4.13
CA TYR A 81 -2.68 -22.40 4.61
C TYR A 81 -2.90 -23.85 5.05
N ASP A 82 -3.74 -24.05 6.07
CA ASP A 82 -4.05 -25.38 6.59
C ASP A 82 -5.20 -26.06 5.83
N ASN A 83 -6.12 -25.25 5.31
CA ASN A 83 -7.32 -25.66 4.57
C ASN A 83 -7.88 -24.48 3.75
N GLU A 84 -8.91 -24.69 2.92
CA GLU A 84 -9.44 -23.66 2.01
C GLU A 84 -10.11 -22.51 2.77
N GLN A 85 -10.70 -22.77 3.93
CA GLN A 85 -11.21 -21.69 4.80
C GLN A 85 -10.09 -20.79 5.31
N HIS A 86 -8.98 -21.36 5.77
CA HIS A 86 -7.81 -20.62 6.23
C HIS A 86 -7.20 -19.85 5.04
N ARG A 87 -7.09 -20.48 3.87
CA ARG A 87 -6.62 -19.83 2.64
C ARG A 87 -7.44 -18.59 2.30
N LEU A 88 -8.77 -18.70 2.33
CA LEU A 88 -9.68 -17.58 2.09
C LEU A 88 -9.55 -16.46 3.15
N GLN A 89 -9.30 -16.81 4.41
CA GLN A 89 -9.03 -15.82 5.47
C GLN A 89 -7.69 -15.09 5.26
N LEU A 90 -6.66 -15.77 4.78
CA LEU A 90 -5.37 -15.16 4.43
C LEU A 90 -5.49 -14.25 3.21
N LEU A 91 -6.26 -14.67 2.20
CA LEU A 91 -6.58 -13.82 1.05
C LEU A 91 -7.30 -12.54 1.51
N ARG A 92 -8.29 -12.66 2.41
CA ARG A 92 -8.93 -11.50 3.06
C ARG A 92 -7.94 -10.60 3.77
N SER A 93 -7.04 -11.20 4.56
CA SER A 93 -6.04 -10.45 5.30
C SER A 93 -5.09 -9.68 4.38
N THR A 94 -4.90 -10.15 3.14
CA THR A 94 -4.09 -9.47 2.11
C THR A 94 -4.70 -8.13 1.70
N TRP A 95 -5.98 -8.09 1.29
CA TRP A 95 -6.59 -6.81 0.90
C TRP A 95 -6.93 -5.93 2.11
N GLU A 96 -7.17 -6.50 3.30
CA GLU A 96 -7.29 -5.70 4.53
C GLU A 96 -5.96 -5.00 4.85
N ALA A 97 -4.84 -5.73 4.74
CA ALA A 97 -3.50 -5.18 4.89
C ALA A 97 -3.23 -4.05 3.89
N LEU A 98 -3.62 -4.24 2.63
CA LEU A 98 -3.54 -3.23 1.59
C LEU A 98 -4.30 -1.95 2.00
N ILE A 99 -5.54 -2.07 2.48
CA ILE A 99 -6.33 -0.90 2.93
C ILE A 99 -5.61 -0.16 4.06
N TYR A 100 -5.05 -0.86 5.06
CA TYR A 100 -4.34 -0.19 6.15
C TYR A 100 -3.05 0.49 5.69
N VAL A 101 -2.29 -0.15 4.79
CA VAL A 101 -1.07 0.42 4.22
C VAL A 101 -1.38 1.68 3.42
N LEU A 102 -2.34 1.60 2.50
CA LEU A 102 -2.80 2.77 1.73
C LEU A 102 -3.34 3.87 2.64
N TYR A 103 -4.06 3.52 3.71
CA TYR A 103 -4.61 4.50 4.65
C TYR A 103 -3.51 5.26 5.38
N GLY A 104 -2.50 4.54 5.89
CA GLY A 104 -1.32 5.13 6.51
C GLY A 104 -0.54 5.99 5.51
N LEU A 105 -0.41 5.54 4.27
CA LEU A 105 0.28 6.24 3.20
C LEU A 105 -0.40 7.57 2.84
N VAL A 106 -1.72 7.55 2.56
CA VAL A 106 -2.51 8.76 2.26
C VAL A 106 -2.44 9.76 3.40
N LEU A 107 -2.69 9.33 4.64
CA LEU A 107 -2.72 10.24 5.78
C LEU A 107 -1.33 10.75 6.18
N GLY A 108 -0.29 9.92 6.03
CA GLY A 108 1.09 10.34 6.22
C GLY A 108 1.50 11.41 5.20
N GLU A 109 1.11 11.24 3.94
CA GLU A 109 1.40 12.20 2.89
C GLU A 109 0.62 13.52 3.08
N VAL A 110 -0.67 13.44 3.42
CA VAL A 110 -1.49 14.60 3.83
C VAL A 110 -0.81 15.38 4.96
N ASN A 111 -0.31 14.66 5.97
CA ASN A 111 0.33 15.26 7.13
C ASN A 111 1.64 15.97 6.78
N VAL A 112 2.53 15.33 6.01
CA VAL A 112 3.83 15.94 5.65
C VAL A 112 3.67 17.12 4.69
N LYS A 113 2.66 17.09 3.82
CA LYS A 113 2.34 18.19 2.89
C LYS A 113 1.50 19.31 3.51
N GLY A 114 0.93 19.10 4.70
CA GLY A 114 0.03 20.07 5.34
C GLY A 114 -1.28 20.27 4.56
N PHE A 115 -1.76 19.22 3.89
CA PHE A 115 -2.96 19.24 3.05
C PHE A 115 -4.22 19.45 3.90
N SER A 116 -4.99 20.52 3.62
CA SER A 116 -6.22 20.78 4.38
C SER A 116 -7.34 19.82 4.02
N LEU A 117 -7.88 19.16 5.05
CA LEU A 117 -9.02 18.25 4.99
C LEU A 117 -10.36 18.96 5.24
N ASN A 118 -10.36 20.26 5.55
CA ASN A 118 -11.55 21.06 5.92
C ASN A 118 -12.68 21.00 4.88
N ASN A 119 -12.32 20.85 3.61
CA ASN A 119 -13.23 20.83 2.47
C ASN A 119 -13.53 19.43 1.94
N VAL A 120 -12.83 18.41 2.45
CA VAL A 120 -13.10 17.02 2.09
C VAL A 120 -14.44 16.60 2.71
N ARG A 121 -15.27 15.94 1.92
CA ARG A 121 -16.58 15.44 2.33
C ARG A 121 -16.64 13.95 2.06
N ILE A 122 -17.06 13.20 3.07
CA ILE A 122 -17.28 11.75 3.04
C ILE A 122 -18.76 11.48 3.31
N PHE A 123 -19.31 10.35 2.88
CA PHE A 123 -20.68 9.86 3.18
C PHE A 123 -21.74 10.94 3.46
N ASP A 124 -22.64 11.17 2.51
CA ASP A 124 -23.75 12.13 2.66
C ASP A 124 -23.28 13.55 3.02
N GLY A 125 -22.08 13.94 2.58
CA GLY A 125 -21.56 15.30 2.76
C GLY A 125 -21.03 15.60 4.17
N GLN A 126 -20.67 14.59 4.96
CA GLN A 126 -20.08 14.77 6.28
C GLN A 126 -18.62 15.23 6.18
N LYS A 127 -18.22 16.12 7.09
CA LYS A 127 -16.80 16.47 7.28
C LYS A 127 -16.05 15.30 7.92
N ILE A 128 -14.79 15.12 7.52
CA ILE A 128 -13.87 14.24 8.25
C ILE A 128 -13.68 14.78 9.67
N LYS A 129 -13.60 13.88 10.65
CA LYS A 129 -13.35 14.19 12.06
C LYS A 129 -12.08 13.49 12.54
N GLN A 130 -11.47 13.99 13.60
CA GLN A 130 -10.28 13.39 14.21
C GLN A 130 -10.60 12.20 15.13
N ASP A 131 -11.89 11.88 15.34
CA ASP A 131 -12.36 10.87 16.30
C ASP A 131 -12.68 9.52 15.64
N HIS A 132 -13.28 8.61 16.41
CA HIS A 132 -13.73 7.29 15.96
C HIS A 132 -14.80 7.31 14.86
N ARG A 133 -15.37 8.49 14.57
CA ARG A 133 -16.31 8.73 13.46
C ARG A 133 -15.62 9.41 12.27
N GLY A 134 -14.30 9.42 12.21
CA GLY A 134 -13.53 9.91 11.08
C GLY A 134 -12.19 9.18 10.96
N LEU A 135 -11.08 9.88 11.14
CA LEU A 135 -9.73 9.35 10.93
C LEU A 135 -9.41 8.12 11.82
N MET A 136 -9.97 8.09 13.02
CA MET A 136 -9.76 7.01 13.98
C MET A 136 -10.87 5.95 13.94
N SER A 137 -11.63 5.87 12.84
CA SER A 137 -12.70 4.88 12.69
C SER A 137 -12.16 3.44 12.62
N ASP A 138 -12.94 2.52 13.19
CA ASP A 138 -12.69 1.08 13.18
C ASP A 138 -13.28 0.37 11.94
N LYS A 139 -14.03 1.09 11.11
CA LYS A 139 -14.66 0.57 9.90
C LYS A 139 -13.74 0.74 8.70
N LEU A 140 -13.36 -0.37 8.07
CA LEU A 140 -12.60 -0.34 6.80
C LEU A 140 -13.31 0.47 5.72
N GLY A 141 -14.64 0.36 5.63
CA GLY A 141 -15.42 1.16 4.67
C GLY A 141 -15.24 2.67 4.86
N TRP A 142 -15.09 3.14 6.12
CA TRP A 142 -14.79 4.54 6.41
C TRP A 142 -13.38 4.95 5.97
N LYS A 143 -12.39 4.05 6.14
CA LYS A 143 -11.03 4.30 5.68
C LYS A 143 -10.96 4.41 4.17
N VAL A 144 -11.63 3.50 3.46
CA VAL A 144 -11.71 3.49 1.99
C VAL A 144 -12.37 4.75 1.46
N GLU A 145 -13.53 5.14 2.01
CA GLU A 145 -14.21 6.38 1.62
C GLU A 145 -13.34 7.61 1.89
N ALA A 146 -12.68 7.69 3.04
CA ALA A 146 -11.81 8.81 3.37
C ALA A 146 -10.63 8.91 2.39
N MET A 147 -9.98 7.80 2.04
CA MET A 147 -8.91 7.80 1.04
C MET A 147 -9.42 8.29 -0.32
N GLU A 148 -10.50 7.69 -0.81
CA GLU A 148 -11.07 8.06 -2.12
C GLU A 148 -11.39 9.56 -2.19
N LYS A 149 -12.05 10.10 -1.16
CA LYS A 149 -12.43 11.53 -1.14
C LYS A 149 -11.25 12.48 -0.96
N ILE A 150 -10.20 12.07 -0.26
CA ILE A 150 -8.95 12.82 -0.18
C ILE A 150 -8.28 12.88 -1.55
N ILE A 151 -8.18 11.75 -2.25
CA ILE A 151 -7.56 11.66 -3.58
C ILE A 151 -8.38 12.43 -4.63
N GLU A 152 -9.71 12.31 -4.62
CA GLU A 152 -10.58 13.10 -5.48
C GLU A 152 -10.39 14.61 -5.25
N TYR A 153 -10.38 15.04 -3.99
CA TYR A 153 -10.18 16.44 -3.63
C TYR A 153 -8.79 16.93 -4.05
N ASP A 154 -7.75 16.12 -3.86
CA ASP A 154 -6.40 16.46 -4.30
C ASP A 154 -6.32 16.65 -5.82
N LYS A 155 -6.84 15.70 -6.60
CA LYS A 155 -6.88 15.79 -8.07
C LYS A 155 -7.62 17.04 -8.57
N GLN A 156 -8.68 17.44 -7.89
CA GLN A 156 -9.46 18.64 -8.24
C GLN A 156 -8.76 19.95 -7.89
N ASN A 157 -7.87 19.96 -6.89
CA ASN A 157 -7.29 21.18 -6.34
C ASN A 157 -5.75 21.25 -6.51
N GLN A 158 -5.15 20.26 -7.17
CA GLN A 158 -3.72 20.19 -7.51
C GLN A 158 -2.80 20.38 -6.29
N ASN A 159 -3.07 19.70 -5.16
CA ASN A 159 -2.21 19.81 -3.97
C ASN A 159 -1.02 18.85 -3.98
N GLU A 160 -0.77 18.19 -5.13
CA GLU A 160 0.44 17.42 -5.43
C GLU A 160 0.72 16.26 -4.47
N LEU A 161 -0.32 15.56 -3.99
CA LEU A 161 -0.10 14.26 -3.36
C LEU A 161 0.37 13.26 -4.43
N LYS A 162 1.55 12.69 -4.26
CA LYS A 162 2.11 11.70 -5.18
C LYS A 162 1.17 10.51 -5.32
N ILE A 163 0.59 10.03 -4.22
CA ILE A 163 -0.34 8.90 -4.25
C ILE A 163 -1.53 9.11 -5.20
N SER A 164 -1.97 10.35 -5.41
CA SER A 164 -3.07 10.67 -6.34
C SER A 164 -2.70 10.38 -7.79
N SER A 165 -1.42 10.50 -8.15
CA SER A 165 -0.92 10.12 -9.47
C SER A 165 -0.79 8.61 -9.66
N CYS A 166 -0.69 7.85 -8.57
CA CYS A 166 -0.47 6.40 -8.59
C CYS A 166 -1.77 5.58 -8.46
N ILE A 167 -2.87 6.20 -8.03
CA ILE A 167 -4.14 5.51 -7.78
C ILE A 167 -5.24 6.07 -8.71
N ASN A 168 -5.90 5.17 -9.44
CA ASN A 168 -7.08 5.50 -10.25
C ASN A 168 -8.38 5.32 -9.46
N THR A 169 -9.47 5.95 -9.91
CA THR A 169 -10.77 5.84 -9.22
C THR A 169 -11.30 4.40 -9.22
N GLY A 170 -11.03 3.63 -10.28
CA GLY A 170 -11.42 2.21 -10.39
C GLY A 170 -10.80 1.31 -9.32
N THR A 171 -9.64 1.69 -8.77
CA THR A 171 -8.99 0.98 -7.66
C THR A 171 -9.89 1.02 -6.42
N PHE A 172 -10.50 2.17 -6.11
CA PHE A 172 -11.39 2.30 -4.96
C PHE A 172 -12.68 1.51 -5.15
N GLU A 173 -13.20 1.42 -6.38
CA GLU A 173 -14.36 0.57 -6.70
C GLU A 173 -14.06 -0.91 -6.44
N LEU A 174 -12.90 -1.39 -6.88
CA LEU A 174 -12.46 -2.77 -6.64
C LEU A 174 -12.22 -3.05 -5.14
N ILE A 175 -11.60 -2.12 -4.41
CA ILE A 175 -11.44 -2.22 -2.95
C ILE A 175 -12.82 -2.27 -2.26
N LYS A 176 -13.77 -1.44 -2.69
CA LYS A 176 -15.14 -1.42 -2.15
C LYS A 176 -15.86 -2.74 -2.43
N GLU A 177 -15.72 -3.31 -3.63
CA GLU A 177 -16.28 -4.61 -3.99
C GLU A 177 -15.75 -5.72 -3.07
N LEU A 178 -14.41 -5.82 -2.93
CA LEU A 178 -13.77 -6.80 -2.04
C LEU A 178 -14.20 -6.60 -0.58
N ASN A 179 -14.31 -5.36 -0.12
CA ASN A 179 -14.74 -5.03 1.24
C ASN A 179 -16.25 -5.24 1.45
N GLN A 180 -17.09 -5.20 0.42
CA GLN A 180 -18.49 -5.63 0.52
C GLN A 180 -18.56 -7.16 0.63
N GLY A 181 -17.75 -7.88 -0.15
CA GLY A 181 -17.53 -9.32 -0.01
C GLY A 181 -17.15 -9.72 1.42
N ARG A 182 -16.31 -8.92 2.09
CA ARG A 182 -15.98 -9.03 3.53
C ARG A 182 -17.18 -9.12 4.46
N ASN A 183 -18.26 -8.40 4.21
CA ASN A 183 -19.41 -8.45 5.12
C ASN A 183 -20.14 -9.80 5.03
N SER A 184 -20.08 -10.46 3.87
CA SER A 184 -20.54 -11.84 3.68
C SER A 184 -19.62 -12.88 4.36
N PHE A 185 -18.37 -12.50 4.66
CA PHE A 185 -17.36 -13.32 5.32
C PHE A 185 -17.49 -13.44 6.85
N SER A 186 -18.53 -12.85 7.44
CA SER A 186 -18.87 -13.05 8.86
C SER A 186 -19.18 -14.53 9.20
N HIS A 187 -19.36 -15.38 8.18
CA HIS A 187 -19.62 -16.82 8.28
C HIS A 187 -18.53 -17.71 7.64
N ILE A 188 -17.29 -17.25 7.37
CA ILE A 188 -16.26 -18.11 6.72
C ILE A 188 -16.07 -19.43 7.48
N ALA A 189 -16.04 -19.39 8.81
CA ALA A 189 -15.88 -20.59 9.64
C ALA A 189 -17.04 -21.59 9.52
N ALA A 190 -18.16 -21.19 8.91
CA ALA A 190 -19.33 -22.02 8.65
C ALA A 190 -19.44 -22.48 7.19
N LEU A 191 -18.56 -22.02 6.29
CA LEU A 191 -18.50 -22.50 4.90
C LEU A 191 -17.94 -23.92 4.86
N SER A 192 -18.39 -24.75 3.93
CA SER A 192 -17.68 -25.99 3.60
C SER A 192 -16.36 -25.69 2.88
N GLU A 193 -15.43 -26.67 2.83
CA GLU A 193 -14.17 -26.55 2.06
C GLU A 193 -14.43 -26.22 0.58
N GLN A 194 -15.45 -26.84 -0.03
CA GLN A 194 -15.80 -26.61 -1.42
C GLN A 194 -16.30 -25.18 -1.66
N GLU A 195 -17.20 -24.67 -0.79
CA GLU A 195 -17.68 -23.29 -0.88
C GLU A 195 -16.54 -22.29 -0.65
N ALA A 196 -15.61 -22.59 0.29
CA ALA A 196 -14.45 -21.74 0.52
C ALA A 196 -13.52 -21.69 -0.71
N LYS A 197 -13.32 -22.83 -1.37
CA LYS A 197 -12.54 -22.94 -2.61
C LYS A 197 -13.17 -22.13 -3.75
N GLU A 198 -14.47 -22.29 -3.98
CA GLU A 198 -15.18 -21.55 -5.03
C GLU A 198 -15.10 -20.03 -4.82
N ARG A 199 -15.21 -19.59 -3.57
CA ARG A 199 -15.02 -18.18 -3.20
C ARG A 199 -13.58 -17.71 -3.38
N TYR A 200 -12.60 -18.55 -3.06
CA TYR A 200 -11.20 -18.24 -3.31
C TYR A 200 -10.95 -18.08 -4.82
N ASP A 201 -11.43 -19.01 -5.65
CA ASP A 201 -11.25 -18.96 -7.11
C ASP A 201 -11.95 -17.73 -7.73
N GLU A 202 -13.06 -17.26 -7.15
CA GLU A 202 -13.73 -16.02 -7.55
C GLU A 202 -12.94 -14.75 -7.18
N LEU A 203 -12.33 -14.72 -5.99
CA LEU A 203 -11.74 -13.51 -5.43
C LEU A 203 -10.24 -13.38 -5.68
N SER A 204 -9.50 -14.48 -5.76
CA SER A 204 -8.05 -14.47 -5.92
C SER A 204 -7.62 -13.68 -7.17
N PRO A 205 -8.27 -13.84 -8.35
CA PRO A 205 -7.97 -13.02 -9.52
C PRO A 205 -8.21 -11.53 -9.27
N LYS A 206 -9.30 -11.16 -8.57
CA LYS A 206 -9.61 -9.75 -8.25
C LYS A 206 -8.58 -9.13 -7.30
N VAL A 207 -8.04 -9.92 -6.36
CA VAL A 207 -6.97 -9.49 -5.46
C VAL A 207 -5.66 -9.32 -6.23
N LEU A 208 -5.32 -10.23 -7.14
CA LEU A 208 -4.15 -10.09 -8.00
C LEU A 208 -4.27 -8.86 -8.91
N ASP A 209 -5.43 -8.64 -9.54
CA ASP A 209 -5.72 -7.43 -10.31
C ASP A 209 -5.47 -6.17 -9.49
N LEU A 210 -5.98 -6.13 -8.26
CA LEU A 210 -5.80 -5.00 -7.37
C LEU A 210 -4.33 -4.76 -7.00
N LEU A 211 -3.58 -5.83 -6.70
CA LEU A 211 -2.15 -5.74 -6.40
C LEU A 211 -1.36 -5.25 -7.62
N PHE A 212 -1.70 -5.75 -8.81
CA PHE A 212 -1.08 -5.37 -10.08
C PHE A 212 -1.32 -3.91 -10.45
N GLU A 213 -2.55 -3.42 -10.27
CA GLU A 213 -2.87 -2.00 -10.46
C GLU A 213 -2.08 -1.09 -9.49
N LEU A 214 -1.75 -1.63 -8.31
CA LEU A 214 -1.00 -0.95 -7.24
C LEU A 214 0.50 -1.31 -7.22
N ASP A 215 1.09 -1.64 -8.38
CA ASP A 215 2.51 -1.96 -8.53
C ASP A 215 3.47 -0.92 -7.92
N PHE A 216 3.09 0.35 -7.84
CA PHE A 216 3.90 1.41 -7.22
C PHE A 216 4.25 1.10 -5.76
N LEU A 217 3.48 0.21 -5.09
CA LEU A 217 3.76 -0.26 -3.74
C LEU A 217 5.10 -0.99 -3.64
N GLU A 218 5.66 -1.53 -4.73
CA GLU A 218 7.05 -1.99 -4.79
C GLU A 218 8.05 -0.93 -4.28
N ASN A 219 7.73 0.34 -4.51
CA ASN A 219 8.57 1.47 -4.13
C ASN A 219 8.19 2.08 -2.77
N VAL A 220 7.35 1.41 -1.99
CA VAL A 220 6.90 1.86 -0.66
C VAL A 220 7.58 1.01 0.41
N SER A 221 8.36 1.63 1.27
CA SER A 221 9.07 0.92 2.34
C SER A 221 8.58 1.37 3.73
N LEU A 222 8.23 0.40 4.58
CA LEU A 222 7.99 0.65 6.00
C LEU A 222 9.33 0.66 6.74
N LEU A 223 9.59 1.73 7.48
CA LEU A 223 10.87 1.99 8.13
C LEU A 223 10.68 2.22 9.64
N ARG A 224 11.66 1.80 10.43
CA ARG A 224 11.83 2.22 11.83
C ARG A 224 13.22 2.77 12.02
N TYR A 225 13.32 4.01 12.49
CA TYR A 225 14.62 4.63 12.77
C TYR A 225 15.37 3.85 13.87
N VAL A 226 16.68 3.67 13.65
CA VAL A 226 17.57 3.01 14.59
C VAL A 226 18.52 4.03 15.21
N ASN A 227 19.38 4.63 14.39
CA ASN A 227 20.39 5.60 14.80
C ASN A 227 21.03 6.30 13.59
N ASN A 228 21.83 7.32 13.85
CA ASN A 228 22.74 7.93 12.87
C ASN A 228 24.08 7.17 12.82
N LEU A 229 24.70 7.14 11.64
CA LEU A 229 25.94 6.41 11.35
C LEU A 229 27.15 7.36 11.31
N GLY A 230 27.45 7.95 12.46
CA GLY A 230 28.57 8.89 12.63
C GLY A 230 28.37 10.28 12.01
N ASP A 231 27.40 10.43 11.12
CA ASP A 231 26.99 11.65 10.44
C ASP A 231 25.46 11.80 10.53
N ILE A 232 24.95 13.02 10.72
CA ILE A 232 23.52 13.32 10.79
C ILE A 232 22.77 13.03 9.49
N HIS A 233 23.47 13.05 8.35
CA HIS A 233 22.90 12.70 7.04
C HIS A 233 22.79 11.21 6.82
N LYS A 234 23.62 10.40 7.50
CA LYS A 234 23.67 8.95 7.31
C LYS A 234 22.81 8.29 8.38
N VAL A 235 21.64 7.83 7.98
CA VAL A 235 20.64 7.30 8.91
C VAL A 235 20.43 5.81 8.67
N ARG A 236 20.41 5.04 9.74
CA ARG A 236 20.05 3.62 9.71
C ARG A 236 18.60 3.41 10.10
N PHE A 237 17.92 2.65 9.27
CA PHE A 237 16.57 2.16 9.49
C PHE A 237 16.55 0.63 9.59
N ASN A 238 15.50 0.13 10.22
CA ASN A 238 14.98 -1.20 10.00
C ASN A 238 13.91 -1.10 8.91
N LYS A 239 14.15 -1.71 7.76
CA LYS A 239 13.19 -1.82 6.65
C LYS A 239 12.38 -3.11 6.78
N PHE A 240 11.07 -3.00 6.55
CA PHE A 240 10.12 -4.11 6.56
C PHE A 240 9.49 -4.24 5.17
N GLY A 241 10.11 -5.04 4.31
CA GLY A 241 9.65 -5.37 2.97
C GLY A 241 9.60 -6.88 2.75
N GLY A 242 8.78 -7.30 1.79
CA GLY A 242 8.62 -8.70 1.41
C GLY A 242 7.98 -9.57 2.49
N HIS A 243 7.85 -10.86 2.18
CA HIS A 243 7.01 -11.78 2.95
C HIS A 243 7.59 -12.24 4.29
N SER A 244 8.87 -11.99 4.60
CA SER A 244 9.53 -12.60 5.76
C SER A 244 9.14 -11.99 7.12
N LEU A 245 8.47 -10.82 7.15
CA LEU A 245 8.26 -9.95 8.34
C LEU A 245 9.55 -9.58 9.10
N GLN A 246 10.72 -10.03 8.64
CA GLN A 246 11.99 -9.76 9.28
C GLN A 246 12.46 -8.35 8.91
N LYS A 247 13.01 -7.66 9.90
CA LYS A 247 13.66 -6.39 9.67
C LYS A 247 14.99 -6.58 8.96
N GLN A 248 15.25 -5.74 7.98
CA GLN A 248 16.54 -5.63 7.32
C GLN A 248 17.19 -4.29 7.69
N ASN A 249 18.50 -4.25 7.86
CA ASN A 249 19.19 -2.98 8.00
C ASN A 249 19.18 -2.25 6.66
N TYR A 250 18.81 -0.98 6.68
CA TYR A 250 18.70 -0.15 5.50
C TYR A 250 19.28 1.22 5.82
N ASP A 251 20.38 1.57 5.16
CA ASP A 251 21.14 2.78 5.43
C ASP A 251 20.87 3.78 4.31
N ILE A 252 20.40 4.98 4.66
CA ILE A 252 20.06 6.05 3.71
C ILE A 252 20.96 7.25 3.97
N THR A 253 21.35 7.96 2.92
CA THR A 253 21.96 9.29 3.04
C THR A 253 20.93 10.35 2.68
N LEU A 254 20.52 11.14 3.67
CA LEU A 254 19.52 12.20 3.53
C LEU A 254 20.18 13.49 3.00
N SER A 255 19.50 14.16 2.07
CA SER A 255 19.85 15.53 1.67
C SER A 255 19.52 16.52 2.80
N ASP A 256 20.06 17.75 2.75
CA ASP A 256 19.69 18.82 3.70
C ASP A 256 18.17 19.07 3.76
N PRO A 257 17.45 19.19 2.60
CA PRO A 257 16.00 19.27 2.60
C PRO A 257 15.31 18.10 3.31
N ASP A 258 15.70 16.86 3.00
CA ASP A 258 15.07 15.67 3.60
C ASP A 258 15.32 15.59 5.10
N LEU A 259 16.54 15.92 5.53
CA LEU A 259 16.88 15.96 6.94
C LEU A 259 16.02 16.97 7.68
N SER A 260 15.80 18.16 7.11
CA SER A 260 14.94 19.20 7.72
C SER A 260 13.50 18.73 7.90
N LEU A 261 12.96 17.97 6.94
CA LEU A 261 11.61 17.40 6.99
C LEU A 261 11.51 16.25 8.00
N CYS A 262 12.57 15.46 8.14
CA CYS A 262 12.53 14.22 8.92
C CYS A 262 12.98 14.39 10.38
N THR A 263 13.77 15.41 10.72
CA THR A 263 14.44 15.51 12.03
C THR A 263 13.46 15.40 13.21
N SER A 264 12.26 15.97 13.10
CA SER A 264 11.24 15.93 14.15
C SER A 264 10.60 14.55 14.31
N ILE A 265 10.63 13.70 13.27
CA ILE A 265 9.99 12.38 13.24
C ILE A 265 10.97 11.22 13.39
N LEU A 266 12.29 11.44 13.26
CA LEU A 266 13.32 10.41 13.45
C LEU A 266 13.42 9.99 14.93
N ASN A 267 12.59 9.01 15.29
CA ASN A 267 12.58 8.38 16.60
C ASN A 267 12.38 6.87 16.46
N ASN A 268 12.89 6.11 17.43
CA ASN A 268 12.86 4.65 17.40
C ASN A 268 11.55 4.06 17.95
N GLN A 269 10.51 4.90 18.11
CA GLN A 269 9.19 4.56 18.66
C GLN A 269 8.07 4.64 17.62
N CYS A 270 8.34 5.06 16.38
CA CYS A 270 7.34 5.14 15.31
C CYS A 270 7.71 4.28 14.09
N ILE A 271 6.68 3.98 13.28
CA ILE A 271 6.87 3.54 11.90
C ILE A 271 6.79 4.77 10.98
N LEU A 272 7.75 4.83 10.08
CA LEU A 272 7.82 5.77 8.98
C LEU A 272 7.53 5.03 7.67
N ILE A 273 7.13 5.76 6.64
CA ILE A 273 7.11 5.29 5.26
C ILE A 273 8.14 6.08 4.46
N GLU A 274 8.87 5.39 3.59
CA GLU A 274 9.61 5.97 2.48
C GLU A 274 8.76 5.83 1.20
N PHE A 275 8.38 6.97 0.64
CA PHE A 275 7.70 7.10 -0.64
C PHE A 275 8.07 8.46 -1.25
N ASN A 276 9.15 8.50 -2.04
CA ASN A 276 9.91 9.71 -2.46
C ASN A 276 10.50 10.57 -1.33
N SER A 277 9.87 10.60 -0.17
CA SER A 277 10.35 11.22 1.06
C SER A 277 10.02 10.31 2.24
N VAL A 278 10.63 10.56 3.38
CA VAL A 278 10.34 9.81 4.61
C VAL A 278 9.35 10.59 5.48
N PHE A 279 8.25 9.96 5.88
CA PHE A 279 7.24 10.58 6.75
C PHE A 279 6.66 9.60 7.76
N ASN A 280 6.14 10.12 8.87
CA ASN A 280 5.55 9.31 9.94
C ASN A 280 4.15 8.81 9.54
N VAL A 281 3.81 7.58 9.91
CA VAL A 281 2.47 6.98 9.70
C VAL A 281 1.86 6.42 10.98
N SER A 282 2.57 6.47 12.10
CA SER A 282 2.02 6.10 13.41
C SER A 282 0.98 7.13 13.86
N PRO A 283 -0.24 6.70 14.22
CA PRO A 283 -0.53 5.38 14.77
C PRO A 283 -1.16 4.41 13.77
N PHE A 284 -1.46 4.78 12.53
CA PHE A 284 -2.26 3.91 11.64
C PHE A 284 -1.54 2.61 11.31
N ILE A 285 -0.23 2.69 11.11
CA ILE A 285 0.68 1.55 11.08
C ILE A 285 1.72 1.78 12.16
N HIS A 286 1.96 0.75 12.98
CA HIS A 286 2.86 0.83 14.10
C HIS A 286 3.59 -0.50 14.31
N PHE A 287 4.38 -0.58 15.38
CA PHE A 287 5.00 -1.82 15.78
C PHE A 287 4.85 -2.07 17.28
N TYR A 288 5.08 -3.30 17.68
CA TYR A 288 5.13 -3.71 19.07
C TYR A 288 6.31 -4.64 19.32
N HIS A 289 6.86 -4.57 20.52
CA HIS A 289 7.92 -5.47 20.97
C HIS A 289 7.30 -6.71 21.62
N GLU A 290 7.34 -7.82 20.89
CA GLU A 290 7.01 -9.14 21.44
C GLU A 290 8.32 -9.81 21.87
N GLY A 291 8.74 -9.52 23.10
CA GLY A 291 10.08 -9.87 23.58
C GLY A 291 11.16 -9.09 22.81
N SER A 292 12.11 -9.80 22.19
CA SER A 292 13.15 -9.19 21.35
C SER A 292 12.71 -8.93 19.91
N GLN A 293 11.56 -9.47 19.49
CA GLN A 293 11.06 -9.35 18.13
C GLN A 293 10.22 -8.08 17.97
N ILE A 294 10.34 -7.46 16.81
CA ILE A 294 9.49 -6.35 16.40
C ILE A 294 8.38 -6.94 15.52
N LYS A 295 7.13 -6.67 15.88
CA LYS A 295 5.96 -7.08 15.12
C LYS A 295 5.23 -5.85 14.61
N LEU A 296 4.96 -5.78 13.31
CA LEU A 296 4.13 -4.71 12.75
C LEU A 296 2.67 -4.90 13.21
N CYS A 297 1.95 -3.80 13.31
CA CYS A 297 0.55 -3.82 13.68
C CYS A 297 -0.25 -2.65 13.08
N TYR A 298 -1.57 -2.84 12.96
CA TYR A 298 -2.50 -1.84 12.45
C TYR A 298 -3.37 -1.28 13.55
N PHE A 299 -3.60 0.03 13.53
CA PHE A 299 -4.60 0.61 14.40
C PHE A 299 -6.00 0.10 14.02
N LYS A 300 -6.69 -0.53 14.97
CA LYS A 300 -8.09 -0.97 14.82
C LYS A 300 -9.06 0.07 15.36
N LYS A 301 -8.93 0.43 16.63
CA LYS A 301 -9.91 1.26 17.33
C LYS A 301 -9.33 1.88 18.60
N ILE A 302 -10.07 2.81 19.17
CA ILE A 302 -9.84 3.30 20.54
C ILE A 302 -10.68 2.43 21.48
N ASP A 303 -10.07 1.88 22.53
CA ASP A 303 -10.79 1.11 23.55
C ASP A 303 -11.53 2.02 24.55
N SER A 304 -12.26 1.42 25.49
CA SER A 304 -13.01 2.17 26.51
C SER A 304 -12.13 2.95 27.50
N ALA A 305 -10.84 2.59 27.62
CA ALA A 305 -9.86 3.27 28.44
C ALA A 305 -9.10 4.37 27.69
N GLY A 306 -9.42 4.59 26.41
CA GLY A 306 -8.74 5.57 25.56
C GLY A 306 -7.41 5.07 24.98
N ASN A 307 -7.07 3.79 25.15
CA ASN A 307 -5.89 3.21 24.51
C ASN A 307 -6.17 2.93 23.04
N TYR A 308 -5.10 2.93 22.25
CA TYR A 308 -5.15 2.49 20.88
C TYR A 308 -5.01 0.98 20.84
N LEU A 309 -6.04 0.31 20.33
CA LEU A 309 -6.04 -1.12 20.10
C LEU A 309 -5.50 -1.41 18.70
N PHE A 310 -4.48 -2.25 18.64
CA PHE A 310 -3.81 -2.64 17.42
C PHE A 310 -3.98 -4.12 17.13
N GLU A 311 -4.09 -4.48 15.86
CA GLU A 311 -4.01 -5.88 15.38
C GLU A 311 -2.58 -6.20 14.96
N LEU A 312 -2.02 -7.28 15.51
CA LEU A 312 -0.66 -7.73 15.23
C LEU A 312 -0.59 -8.53 13.93
N ILE A 313 0.47 -8.31 13.15
CA ILE A 313 0.76 -9.08 11.93
C ILE A 313 1.74 -10.21 12.29
N GLY A 314 1.27 -11.45 12.19
CA GLY A 314 2.10 -12.64 12.47
C GLY A 314 2.61 -12.72 13.92
N GLY A 315 1.88 -12.14 14.88
CA GLY A 315 2.17 -12.19 16.32
C GLY A 315 1.40 -13.31 17.03
N THR A 316 1.79 -13.63 18.28
CA THR A 316 1.10 -14.66 19.08
C THR A 316 -0.24 -14.17 19.63
N ASN A 317 -0.28 -12.89 20.01
CA ASN A 317 -1.50 -12.19 20.36
C ASN A 317 -2.14 -11.64 19.09
N ARG A 318 -3.48 -11.67 19.04
CA ARG A 318 -4.22 -11.06 17.93
C ARG A 318 -4.27 -9.54 18.05
N GLU A 319 -4.51 -9.03 19.25
CA GLU A 319 -4.66 -7.61 19.52
C GLU A 319 -3.85 -7.18 20.75
N ILE A 320 -3.39 -5.92 20.73
CA ILE A 320 -2.65 -5.29 21.83
C ILE A 320 -3.16 -3.87 22.05
N ALA A 321 -3.15 -3.41 23.30
CA ALA A 321 -3.48 -2.03 23.65
C ALA A 321 -2.20 -1.24 23.93
N ILE A 322 -2.07 -0.07 23.29
CA ILE A 322 -0.96 0.85 23.49
C ILE A 322 -1.52 2.20 23.95
N ASN A 323 -1.00 2.73 25.04
CA ASN A 323 -1.35 4.07 25.49
C ASN A 323 -0.85 5.11 24.46
N PRO A 324 -1.69 6.05 23.99
CA PRO A 324 -1.29 7.03 22.98
C PRO A 324 -0.06 7.87 23.37
N THR A 325 0.18 8.06 24.67
CA THR A 325 1.36 8.77 25.18
C THR A 325 2.68 8.06 24.90
N HIS A 326 2.66 6.77 24.55
CA HIS A 326 3.84 5.99 24.15
C HIS A 326 4.13 6.09 22.64
N ILE A 327 3.31 6.81 21.88
CA ILE A 327 3.50 7.04 20.45
C ILE A 327 3.86 8.52 20.25
N PRO A 328 5.15 8.90 20.33
CA PRO A 328 5.55 10.27 20.10
C PRO A 328 5.20 10.70 18.66
N ASN A 329 4.96 11.98 18.44
CA ASN A 329 4.66 12.53 17.10
C ASN A 329 3.52 11.78 16.38
N CYS A 330 2.54 11.25 17.13
CA CYS A 330 1.35 10.60 16.62
C CYS A 330 0.67 11.48 15.57
N ILE A 331 0.65 11.05 14.30
CA ILE A 331 0.19 11.90 13.20
C ILE A 331 -1.31 12.21 13.29
N ASN A 332 -2.08 11.41 14.04
CA ASN A 332 -3.47 11.76 14.30
C ASN A 332 -3.59 13.13 15.01
N VAL A 333 -2.65 13.50 15.88
CA VAL A 333 -2.65 14.79 16.58
C VAL A 333 -2.42 15.94 15.59
N SER A 334 -1.41 15.83 14.72
CA SER A 334 -1.09 16.86 13.72
C SER A 334 -2.13 16.96 12.61
N LEU A 335 -2.73 15.84 12.18
CA LEU A 335 -3.87 15.82 11.26
C LEU A 335 -5.08 16.56 11.81
N GLY A 336 -5.23 16.65 13.15
CA GLY A 336 -6.27 17.46 13.79
C GLY A 336 -6.20 18.95 13.44
N ALA A 337 -5.02 19.48 13.13
CA ALA A 337 -4.85 20.86 12.70
C ALA A 337 -5.26 21.10 11.24
N LEU A 338 -5.47 20.03 10.47
CA LEU A 338 -5.84 20.07 9.06
C LEU A 338 -7.35 19.88 8.82
N LEU A 339 -8.13 19.63 9.89
CA LEU A 339 -9.58 19.38 9.91
C LEU A 339 -10.39 20.57 10.46
#